data_AF-A0A4Q6ECA8-F1
#
_entry.id   AF-A0A4Q6ECA8-F1
#
_cell.length_a   1.000
_cell.length_b   1.000
_cell.length_c   1.000
_cell.angle_alpha   90.00
_cell.angle_beta   90.00
_cell.angle_gamma   90.00
#
_symmetry.space_group_name_H-M   'P 1'
#
loop_
_entity.id
_entity.type
_entity.pdbx_description
1 polymer ?
#
loop_
_entity_poly.entity_id
_entity_poly.type
_entity_poly.pdbx_seq_one_letter_code
_entity_poly.pdbx_strand_id
1 'polypeptide(L)'
;MKFNKIIAVAGLLGGVVFMASMTTVQQVPQQQGPAQQPQAEVKYTNLKVLPKSIKKAALDRTMREWGAALGVRCNFCHANNPTTNRTDYALDTKPEKLMARKMYKMAATINKKYFAASKDSLGMMKETGVTCNSCHKGIAHPKVVYANVPRSAGAPGAAPGGFGGPGGQGAPAGGQRPAAAPGATPAPATNR
;
A
#
# COMPACT_ATOMS: atom_id res chain seq x y z
N MET A 1 -27.73 20.35 -69.63
CA MET A 1 -29.18 20.18 -69.85
C MET A 1 -29.87 20.72 -68.58
N LYS A 2 -30.41 21.95 -68.53
CA LYS A 2 -31.81 22.33 -68.87
C LYS A 2 -32.80 21.37 -68.17
N PHE A 3 -33.73 21.75 -67.28
CA PHE A 3 -34.55 22.96 -67.19
C PHE A 3 -35.07 23.22 -65.76
N ASN A 4 -35.30 24.50 -65.52
CA ASN A 4 -35.97 25.19 -64.42
C ASN A 4 -37.49 24.86 -64.33
N LYS A 5 -38.09 24.88 -63.13
CA LYS A 5 -39.48 25.35 -62.94
C LYS A 5 -39.68 26.03 -61.58
N ILE A 6 -40.04 27.30 -61.70
CA ILE A 6 -40.52 28.25 -60.70
C ILE A 6 -41.96 27.89 -60.34
N ILE A 7 -42.30 27.82 -59.05
CA ILE A 7 -43.64 28.15 -58.55
C ILE A 7 -43.47 28.96 -57.27
N ALA A 8 -43.85 30.24 -57.37
CA ALA A 8 -44.06 31.13 -56.24
C ALA A 8 -45.48 30.91 -55.70
N VAL A 9 -45.64 30.78 -54.38
CA VAL A 9 -46.88 31.11 -53.68
C VAL A 9 -46.51 31.91 -52.45
N ALA A 10 -47.01 33.14 -52.43
CA ALA A 10 -46.90 34.09 -51.35
C ALA A 10 -47.87 33.75 -50.20
N GLY A 11 -47.48 34.17 -48.99
CA GLY A 11 -48.40 34.43 -47.89
C GLY A 11 -48.32 33.44 -46.75
N LEU A 12 -47.68 33.83 -45.65
CA LEU A 12 -48.39 34.35 -44.48
C LEU A 12 -47.40 34.65 -43.35
N LEU A 13 -47.39 35.93 -42.99
CA LEU A 13 -47.23 36.48 -41.65
C LEU A 13 -46.89 35.46 -40.54
N GLY A 14 -45.66 35.52 -40.08
CA GLY A 14 -45.20 34.82 -38.87
C GLY A 14 -43.95 35.51 -38.38
N GLY A 15 -44.12 36.69 -37.79
CA GLY A 15 -43.03 37.42 -37.16
C GLY A 15 -42.44 36.58 -36.03
N VAL A 16 -41.20 36.15 -36.20
CA VAL A 16 -40.35 35.76 -35.07
C VAL A 16 -39.01 36.43 -35.32
N VAL A 17 -38.80 37.48 -34.53
CA VAL A 17 -37.54 38.18 -34.38
C VAL A 17 -36.45 37.15 -34.05
N PHE A 18 -35.64 36.78 -35.04
CA PHE A 18 -34.38 36.06 -34.80
C PHE A 18 -33.39 37.05 -34.21
N MET A 19 -33.56 37.31 -32.91
CA MET A 19 -32.61 38.04 -32.10
C MET A 19 -31.34 37.19 -32.03
N ALA A 20 -30.24 37.75 -32.52
CA ALA A 20 -28.92 37.15 -32.48
C ALA A 20 -28.49 36.86 -31.04
N SER A 21 -28.72 35.62 -30.58
CA SER A 21 -28.14 35.13 -29.32
C SER A 21 -26.73 34.62 -29.60
N MET A 22 -25.77 35.55 -29.62
CA MET A 22 -24.39 35.23 -29.31
C MET A 22 -24.36 34.69 -27.88
N THR A 23 -24.36 33.36 -27.74
CA THR A 23 -24.09 32.70 -26.47
C THR A 23 -22.64 33.00 -26.09
N THR A 24 -22.49 33.98 -25.20
CA THR A 24 -21.24 34.26 -24.51
C THR A 24 -20.80 32.99 -23.79
N VAL A 25 -19.74 32.37 -24.30
CA VAL A 25 -18.97 31.38 -23.54
C VAL A 25 -18.39 32.13 -22.35
N GLN A 26 -19.06 32.07 -21.20
CA GLN A 26 -18.48 32.51 -19.93
C GLN A 26 -17.25 31.63 -19.67
N GLN A 27 -16.07 32.19 -19.90
CA GLN A 27 -14.80 31.60 -19.48
C GLN A 27 -14.82 31.54 -17.94
N VAL A 28 -15.00 30.34 -17.38
CA VAL A 28 -14.80 30.10 -15.95
C VAL A 28 -13.35 30.47 -15.64
N PRO A 29 -13.06 31.39 -14.71
CA PRO A 29 -11.69 31.69 -14.32
C PRO A 29 -11.02 30.39 -13.85
N GLN A 30 -10.02 29.94 -14.60
CA GLN A 30 -9.11 28.88 -14.14
C GLN A 30 -8.42 29.44 -12.89
N GLN A 31 -8.95 29.08 -11.74
CA GLN A 31 -8.37 29.38 -10.44
C GLN A 31 -7.02 28.65 -10.40
N GLN A 32 -5.96 29.37 -10.75
CA GLN A 32 -4.59 28.91 -10.58
C GLN A 32 -4.42 28.64 -9.10
N GLY A 33 -4.39 27.34 -8.75
CA GLY A 33 -4.09 26.90 -7.39
C GLY A 33 -2.77 27.53 -6.94
N PRO A 34 -2.60 27.79 -5.63
CA PRO A 34 -1.47 28.54 -5.12
C PRO A 34 -0.16 27.99 -5.68
N ALA A 35 0.64 28.88 -6.28
CA ALA A 35 1.97 28.58 -6.78
C ALA A 35 2.75 27.88 -5.66
N GLN A 36 3.18 26.64 -5.94
CA GLN A 36 3.88 25.81 -4.98
C GLN A 36 5.22 26.48 -4.68
N GLN A 37 5.31 27.17 -3.54
CA GLN A 37 6.54 27.80 -3.11
C GLN A 37 7.67 26.76 -3.10
N PRO A 38 8.90 27.13 -3.51
CA PRO A 38 10.05 26.23 -3.47
C PRO A 38 10.18 25.67 -2.06
N GLN A 39 9.84 24.37 -1.90
CA GLN A 39 9.95 23.73 -0.61
C GLN A 39 11.43 23.71 -0.25
N ALA A 40 11.80 24.39 0.84
CA ALA A 40 13.14 24.30 1.40
C ALA A 40 13.57 22.83 1.46
N GLU A 41 14.77 22.53 0.99
CA GLU A 41 15.24 21.16 0.87
C GLU A 41 15.31 20.51 2.27
N VAL A 42 14.33 19.67 2.58
CA VAL A 42 14.27 18.97 3.86
C VAL A 42 15.30 17.85 3.84
N LYS A 43 16.42 18.05 4.54
CA LYS A 43 17.45 17.02 4.68
C LYS A 43 17.06 16.03 5.77
N TYR A 44 16.78 14.79 5.37
CA TYR A 44 16.51 13.69 6.30
C TYR A 44 17.80 13.05 6.81
N THR A 45 17.85 12.75 8.11
CA THR A 45 19.10 12.31 8.79
C THR A 45 19.32 10.80 8.79
N ASN A 46 18.28 9.97 8.89
CA ASN A 46 18.41 8.51 9.07
C ASN A 46 17.63 7.65 8.05
N LEU A 47 17.59 8.07 6.78
CA LEU A 47 17.08 7.25 5.69
C LEU A 47 18.13 6.21 5.27
N LYS A 48 17.82 4.92 5.47
CA LYS A 48 18.71 3.78 5.13
C LYS A 48 18.19 2.92 3.97
N VAL A 49 16.94 3.09 3.55
CA VAL A 49 16.32 2.26 2.49
C VAL A 49 15.63 3.12 1.43
N LEU A 50 14.88 4.13 1.87
CA LEU A 50 14.37 5.15 0.95
C LEU A 50 15.51 6.07 0.47
N PRO A 51 15.42 6.63 -0.75
CA PRO A 51 16.42 7.56 -1.27
C PRO A 51 16.64 8.76 -0.35
N LYS A 52 17.89 9.17 -0.17
CA LYS A 52 18.22 10.35 0.66
C LYS A 52 17.67 11.66 0.06
N SER A 53 17.52 11.71 -1.27
CA SER A 53 16.98 12.84 -2.04
C SER A 53 15.45 12.79 -2.23
N ILE A 54 14.75 11.92 -1.50
CA ILE A 54 13.29 11.81 -1.62
C ILE A 54 12.62 13.14 -1.29
N LYS A 55 11.69 13.61 -2.14
CA LYS A 55 10.89 14.81 -1.86
C LYS A 55 9.94 14.56 -0.69
N LYS A 56 9.67 15.60 0.11
CA LYS A 56 8.78 15.51 1.28
C LYS A 56 7.42 14.89 0.97
N ALA A 57 6.75 15.36 -0.08
CA ALA A 57 5.44 14.84 -0.46
C ALA A 57 5.47 13.33 -0.79
N ALA A 58 6.56 12.84 -1.38
CA ALA A 58 6.73 11.43 -1.71
C ALA A 58 7.05 10.58 -0.47
N LEU A 59 7.84 11.10 0.46
CA LEU A 59 8.09 10.45 1.75
C LEU A 59 6.80 10.35 2.55
N ASP A 60 6.06 11.45 2.68
CA ASP A 60 4.80 11.49 3.43
C ASP A 60 3.76 10.53 2.84
N ARG A 61 3.68 10.44 1.50
CA ARG A 61 2.80 9.48 0.82
C ARG A 61 3.19 8.04 1.16
N THR A 62 4.48 7.71 1.09
CA THR A 62 5.00 6.38 1.44
C THR A 62 4.64 6.01 2.89
N MET A 63 4.81 6.93 3.84
CA MET A 63 4.51 6.66 5.25
C MET A 63 3.00 6.47 5.49
N ARG A 64 2.15 7.25 4.83
CA ARG A 64 0.69 7.07 4.90
C ARG A 64 0.26 5.73 4.31
N GLU A 65 0.84 5.33 3.18
CA GLU A 65 0.58 4.04 2.55
C GLU A 65 0.94 2.87 3.48
N TRP A 66 2.10 2.94 4.13
CA TRP A 66 2.49 1.91 5.10
C TRP A 66 1.57 1.88 6.31
N GLY A 67 1.19 3.04 6.84
CA GLY A 67 0.22 3.12 7.93
C GLY A 67 -1.12 2.47 7.56
N ALA A 68 -1.65 2.77 6.37
CA ALA A 68 -2.88 2.18 5.87
C ALA A 68 -2.77 0.67 5.66
N ALA A 69 -1.71 0.21 4.98
CA ALA A 69 -1.50 -1.20 4.68
C ALA A 69 -1.39 -2.07 5.94
N LEU A 70 -0.81 -1.54 7.02
CA LEU A 70 -0.64 -2.24 8.30
C LEU A 70 -1.80 -1.99 9.27
N GLY A 71 -2.69 -1.03 9.00
CA GLY A 71 -3.76 -0.62 9.92
C GLY A 71 -3.26 0.09 11.18
N VAL A 72 -2.15 0.84 11.08
CA VAL A 72 -1.48 1.47 12.24
C VAL A 72 -1.26 2.97 12.04
N ARG A 73 -0.90 3.66 13.12
CA ARG A 73 -0.52 5.08 13.12
C ARG A 73 0.99 5.25 13.27
N CYS A 74 1.49 6.47 13.08
CA CYS A 74 2.92 6.78 13.01
C CYS A 74 3.71 6.30 14.24
N ASN A 75 3.13 6.41 15.43
CA ASN A 75 3.71 5.99 16.71
C ASN A 75 3.91 4.47 16.84
N PHE A 76 3.31 3.67 15.95
CA PHE A 76 3.57 2.24 15.89
C PHE A 76 5.03 1.96 15.48
N CYS A 77 5.57 2.69 14.51
CA CYS A 77 6.96 2.53 14.09
C CYS A 77 7.90 3.59 14.67
N HIS A 78 7.42 4.82 14.88
CA HIS A 78 8.27 5.94 15.31
C HIS A 78 8.23 6.14 16.83
N ALA A 79 9.38 6.41 17.42
CA ALA A 79 9.52 6.73 18.84
C ALA A 79 9.37 8.23 19.08
N ASN A 80 9.01 8.58 20.32
CA ASN A 80 9.19 9.95 20.79
C ASN A 80 10.62 10.16 21.26
N ASN A 81 11.13 11.36 21.07
CA ASN A 81 12.36 11.81 21.68
C ASN A 81 12.18 11.84 23.22
N PRO A 82 13.08 11.23 24.00
CA PRO A 82 12.93 11.13 25.46
C PRO A 82 12.98 12.49 26.18
N THR A 83 13.58 13.50 25.58
CA THR A 83 13.73 14.83 26.17
C THR A 83 12.59 15.76 25.77
N THR A 84 12.23 15.80 24.48
CA THR A 84 11.20 16.74 23.98
C THR A 84 9.79 16.16 23.98
N ASN A 85 9.66 14.85 24.19
CA ASN A 85 8.42 14.08 24.11
C ASN A 85 7.64 14.24 22.78
N ARG A 86 8.31 14.76 21.74
CA ARG A 86 7.79 14.85 20.37
C ARG A 86 8.26 13.66 19.57
N THR A 87 7.47 13.25 18.59
CA THR A 87 7.87 12.15 17.68
C THR A 87 9.15 12.49 16.94
N ASP A 88 10.14 11.62 17.06
CA ASP A 88 11.40 11.70 16.36
C ASP A 88 11.46 10.60 15.30
N TYR A 89 11.27 11.01 14.05
CA TYR A 89 11.22 10.10 12.92
C TYR A 89 12.58 9.44 12.62
N ALA A 90 13.68 9.98 13.14
CA ALA A 90 15.02 9.46 12.93
C ALA A 90 15.37 8.32 13.91
N LEU A 91 14.80 8.28 15.11
CA LEU A 91 15.10 7.25 16.11
C LEU A 91 14.77 5.83 15.62
N ASP A 92 15.70 4.90 15.83
CA ASP A 92 15.60 3.47 15.50
C ASP A 92 15.39 2.61 16.76
N THR A 93 14.89 3.20 17.85
CA THR A 93 14.71 2.53 19.15
C THR A 93 13.56 1.52 19.16
N LYS A 94 12.62 1.62 18.23
CA LYS A 94 11.49 0.69 18.10
C LYS A 94 11.81 -0.47 17.13
N PRO A 95 11.61 -1.74 17.53
CA PRO A 95 11.87 -2.88 16.66
C PRO A 95 10.98 -2.89 15.41
N GLU A 96 9.78 -2.32 15.46
CA GLU A 96 8.84 -2.23 14.35
C GLU A 96 9.43 -1.45 13.17
N LYS A 97 10.17 -0.36 13.43
CA LYS A 97 10.84 0.41 12.39
C LYS A 97 11.95 -0.39 11.71
N LEU A 98 12.71 -1.15 12.50
CA LEU A 98 13.77 -2.01 11.96
C LEU A 98 13.16 -3.12 11.09
N MET A 99 12.03 -3.69 11.51
CA MET A 99 11.30 -4.68 10.72
C MET A 99 10.72 -4.07 9.44
N ALA A 100 10.11 -2.89 9.51
CA ALA A 100 9.58 -2.19 8.34
C ALA A 100 10.68 -1.94 7.28
N ARG A 101 11.91 -1.60 7.69
CA ARG A 101 13.06 -1.49 6.77
C ARG A 101 13.37 -2.82 6.08
N LYS A 102 13.34 -3.94 6.80
CA LYS A 102 13.56 -5.28 6.23
C LYS A 102 12.45 -5.65 5.25
N MET A 103 11.20 -5.44 5.62
CA MET A 103 10.03 -5.74 4.79
C MET A 103 10.00 -4.92 3.51
N TYR A 104 10.34 -3.62 3.59
CA TYR A 104 10.42 -2.80 2.39
C TYR A 104 11.53 -3.24 1.44
N LYS A 105 12.72 -3.63 1.96
CA LYS A 105 13.79 -4.22 1.14
C LYS A 105 13.34 -5.50 0.44
N MET A 106 12.64 -6.38 1.17
CA MET A 106 12.09 -7.62 0.61
C MET A 106 11.12 -7.31 -0.53
N ALA A 107 10.11 -6.47 -0.30
CA ALA A 107 9.12 -6.12 -1.33
C ALA A 107 9.76 -5.45 -2.54
N ALA A 108 10.68 -4.50 -2.33
CA ALA A 108 11.42 -3.85 -3.41
C ALA A 108 12.27 -4.85 -4.21
N THR A 109 12.86 -5.85 -3.55
CA THR A 109 13.64 -6.90 -4.21
C THR A 109 12.75 -7.82 -5.04
N ILE A 110 11.61 -8.26 -4.49
CA ILE A 110 10.63 -9.07 -5.21
C ILE A 110 10.14 -8.31 -6.45
N ASN A 111 9.74 -7.05 -6.27
CA ASN A 111 9.28 -6.20 -7.36
C ASN A 111 10.34 -6.03 -8.44
N LYS A 112 11.57 -5.66 -8.06
CA LYS A 112 12.66 -5.47 -9.02
C LYS A 112 12.99 -6.76 -9.78
N LYS A 113 12.95 -7.92 -9.12
CA LYS A 113 13.41 -9.19 -9.70
C LYS A 113 12.34 -9.89 -10.53
N TYR A 114 11.07 -9.83 -10.13
CA TYR A 114 10.02 -10.66 -10.69
C TYR A 114 8.90 -9.87 -11.38
N PHE A 115 8.77 -8.59 -11.07
CA PHE A 115 7.72 -7.74 -11.62
C PHE A 115 8.34 -6.71 -12.57
N ALA A 116 8.45 -7.08 -13.84
CA ALA A 116 8.86 -6.16 -14.88
C ALA A 116 7.72 -5.17 -15.18
N ALA A 117 8.07 -3.90 -15.35
CA ALA A 117 7.16 -2.90 -15.89
C ALA A 117 6.80 -3.31 -17.33
N SER A 118 5.59 -3.84 -17.51
CA SER A 118 5.10 -4.34 -18.78
C SER A 118 3.73 -3.75 -19.05
N LYS A 119 3.38 -3.60 -20.32
CA LYS A 119 2.05 -3.17 -20.72
C LYS A 119 1.15 -4.39 -20.94
N ASP A 120 -0.13 -4.27 -20.63
CA ASP A 120 -1.13 -5.26 -21.00
C ASP A 120 -1.53 -5.15 -22.48
N SER A 121 -2.45 -5.99 -22.92
CA SER A 121 -2.96 -6.00 -24.30
C SER A 121 -3.67 -4.70 -24.70
N LEU A 122 -4.03 -3.86 -23.73
CA LEU A 122 -4.64 -2.54 -23.94
C LEU A 122 -3.59 -1.42 -23.89
N GLY A 123 -2.30 -1.75 -23.77
CA GLY A 123 -1.22 -0.78 -23.67
C GLY A 123 -1.11 -0.11 -22.30
N MET A 124 -1.89 -0.54 -21.31
CA MET A 124 -1.88 -0.01 -19.94
C MET A 124 -0.73 -0.62 -19.15
N MET A 125 -0.08 0.16 -18.29
CA MET A 125 0.97 -0.39 -17.43
C MET A 125 0.34 -1.42 -16.49
N LYS A 126 0.83 -2.67 -16.55
CA LYS A 126 0.42 -3.71 -15.61
C LYS A 126 0.83 -3.28 -14.21
N GLU A 127 -0.15 -3.07 -13.33
CA GLU A 127 0.07 -2.92 -11.89
C GLU A 127 0.39 -4.29 -11.26
N THR A 128 1.44 -4.93 -11.74
CA THR A 128 1.90 -6.20 -11.19
C THR A 128 3.01 -5.90 -10.19
N GLY A 129 2.79 -6.27 -8.94
CA GLY A 129 3.77 -6.09 -7.88
C GLY A 129 3.22 -6.50 -6.52
N VAL A 130 4.14 -6.73 -5.59
CA VAL A 130 3.80 -6.88 -4.17
C VAL A 130 3.91 -5.54 -3.45
N THR A 131 2.90 -5.22 -2.67
CA THR A 131 2.89 -4.07 -1.76
C THR A 131 2.80 -4.57 -0.32
N CYS A 132 2.94 -3.66 0.65
CA CYS A 132 2.69 -3.99 2.05
C CYS A 132 1.27 -4.57 2.22
N ASN A 133 0.31 -4.03 1.47
CA ASN A 133 -1.10 -4.42 1.56
C ASN A 133 -1.38 -5.82 0.97
N SER A 134 -0.52 -6.34 0.09
CA SER A 134 -0.65 -7.70 -0.47
C SER A 134 -0.72 -8.77 0.63
N CYS A 135 0.04 -8.58 1.71
CA CYS A 135 0.07 -9.50 2.85
C CYS A 135 -0.65 -8.94 4.08
N HIS A 136 -0.44 -7.66 4.42
CA HIS A 136 -0.95 -7.09 5.67
C HIS A 136 -2.46 -6.87 5.67
N LYS A 137 -3.05 -6.43 4.55
CA LYS A 137 -4.50 -6.22 4.41
C LYS A 137 -5.12 -5.43 5.58
N GLY A 138 -4.43 -4.39 6.05
CA GLY A 138 -4.86 -3.57 7.18
C GLY A 138 -4.57 -4.17 8.57
N ILE A 139 -3.74 -5.21 8.66
CA ILE A 139 -3.38 -5.87 9.92
C ILE A 139 -1.86 -5.87 10.10
N ALA A 140 -1.38 -5.37 11.23
CA ALA A 140 0.05 -5.21 11.51
C ALA A 140 0.82 -6.54 11.52
N HIS A 141 0.16 -7.62 11.94
CA HIS A 141 0.73 -8.96 12.02
C HIS A 141 -0.11 -9.93 11.17
N PRO A 142 0.28 -10.18 9.91
CA PRO A 142 -0.43 -11.11 9.05
C PRO A 142 -0.38 -12.51 9.64
N LYS A 143 -1.51 -13.23 9.62
CA LYS A 143 -1.53 -14.66 9.95
C LYS A 143 -1.01 -15.46 8.77
N VAL A 144 -0.17 -16.46 9.03
CA VAL A 144 0.16 -17.46 8.02
C VAL A 144 -1.06 -18.35 7.85
N VAL A 145 -1.73 -18.22 6.71
CA VAL A 145 -2.84 -19.08 6.33
C VAL A 145 -2.28 -20.19 5.45
N TYR A 146 -2.28 -21.41 5.96
CA TYR A 146 -1.90 -22.59 5.19
C TYR A 146 -3.09 -23.03 4.33
N ALA A 147 -2.79 -23.58 3.15
CA ALA A 147 -3.81 -24.22 2.34
C ALA A 147 -4.46 -25.35 3.14
N ASN A 148 -5.79 -25.38 3.18
CA ASN A 148 -6.52 -26.53 3.71
C ASN A 148 -6.40 -27.66 2.68
N VAL A 149 -5.39 -28.51 2.85
CA VAL A 149 -5.26 -29.73 2.07
C VAL A 149 -6.16 -30.76 2.76
N PRO A 150 -7.28 -31.19 2.15
CA PRO A 150 -8.09 -32.25 2.73
C PRO A 150 -7.17 -33.44 2.97
N ARG A 151 -7.09 -33.93 4.20
CA ARG A 151 -6.47 -35.23 4.44
C ARG A 151 -7.26 -36.22 3.58
N SER A 152 -6.60 -36.86 2.61
CA SER A 152 -7.19 -38.00 1.93
C SER A 152 -7.63 -38.99 3.02
N ALA A 153 -8.93 -39.24 3.11
CA ALA A 153 -9.47 -40.27 3.97
C ALA A 153 -8.98 -41.63 3.42
N GLY A 154 -7.81 -42.10 3.87
CA GLY A 154 -7.21 -43.29 3.26
C GLY A 154 -5.74 -43.50 3.61
N ALA A 155 -5.43 -43.65 4.89
CA ALA A 155 -4.29 -44.45 5.35
C ALA A 155 -4.54 -44.85 6.81
N PRO A 156 -4.91 -46.10 7.11
CA PRO A 156 -4.94 -46.58 8.48
C PRO A 156 -3.50 -46.52 9.04
N GLY A 157 -3.27 -45.70 10.06
CA GLY A 157 -2.03 -45.72 10.84
C GLY A 157 -1.08 -44.51 10.72
N ALA A 158 -1.42 -43.44 10.00
CA ALA A 158 -0.57 -42.25 10.00
C ALA A 158 -0.78 -41.39 11.26
N ALA A 159 0.11 -41.54 12.25
CA ALA A 159 0.22 -40.64 13.39
C ALA A 159 0.40 -39.17 12.93
N PRO A 160 -0.05 -38.17 13.71
CA PRO A 160 0.04 -36.77 13.32
C PRO A 160 1.51 -36.28 13.38
N GLY A 161 2.27 -36.56 12.32
CA GLY A 161 3.58 -35.97 12.08
C GLY A 161 3.40 -34.55 11.53
N GLY A 162 3.89 -33.56 12.27
CA GLY A 162 4.04 -32.19 11.77
C GLY A 162 4.93 -32.15 10.54
N PHE A 163 4.71 -31.16 9.67
CA PHE A 163 5.52 -30.90 8.48
C PHE A 163 7.02 -30.86 8.84
N GLY A 164 7.73 -31.94 8.54
CA GLY A 164 9.19 -31.97 8.54
C GLY A 164 9.68 -31.17 7.32
N GLY A 165 10.40 -30.08 7.56
CA GLY A 165 11.16 -29.39 6.51
C GLY A 165 12.29 -30.28 5.99
N PRO A 166 12.81 -30.02 4.76
CA PRO A 166 13.88 -30.82 4.19
C PRO A 166 15.20 -30.47 4.88
N GLY A 167 15.74 -31.40 5.67
CA GLY A 167 17.02 -31.22 6.37
C GLY A 167 17.26 -32.21 7.50
N GLY A 168 16.90 -33.48 7.31
CA GLY A 168 17.21 -34.53 8.28
C GLY A 168 18.68 -34.92 8.23
N GLN A 169 19.49 -34.36 9.12
CA GLN A 169 20.62 -35.09 9.70
C GLN A 169 20.24 -35.35 11.16
N GLY A 170 20.00 -36.63 11.47
CA GLY A 170 19.45 -37.08 12.74
C GLY A 170 20.37 -36.72 13.91
N ALA A 171 19.77 -36.21 14.99
CA ALA A 171 20.41 -36.12 16.29
C ALA A 171 19.90 -37.28 17.17
N PRO A 172 20.78 -38.01 17.87
CA PRO A 172 20.38 -39.17 18.67
C PRO A 172 19.57 -38.75 19.90
N ALA A 173 18.63 -39.62 20.27
CA ALA A 173 17.80 -39.50 21.45
C ALA A 173 18.63 -39.58 22.74
N GLY A 174 18.53 -38.55 23.59
CA GLY A 174 19.15 -38.58 24.92
C GLY A 174 19.49 -37.18 25.44
N GLY A 175 18.51 -36.47 25.98
CA GLY A 175 18.74 -35.19 26.66
C GLY A 175 17.54 -34.82 27.51
N GLN A 176 17.67 -34.99 28.83
CA GLN A 176 16.67 -34.57 29.81
C GLN A 176 16.41 -33.07 29.70
N ARG A 177 15.12 -32.68 29.66
CA ARG A 177 14.72 -31.28 29.79
C ARG A 177 15.12 -30.77 31.18
N PRO A 178 15.79 -29.62 31.33
CA PRO A 178 15.94 -29.00 32.64
C PRO A 178 14.58 -28.56 33.19
N ALA A 179 14.40 -28.79 34.49
CA ALA A 179 13.20 -28.43 35.24
C ALA A 179 12.94 -26.90 35.21
N ALA A 180 11.67 -26.53 35.16
CA ALA A 180 11.24 -25.14 35.27
C ALA A 180 11.57 -24.59 36.68
N ALA A 181 12.14 -23.38 36.73
CA ALA A 181 12.36 -22.67 37.99
C ALA A 181 11.02 -22.25 38.62
N PRO A 182 10.84 -22.38 39.95
CA PRO A 182 9.63 -21.94 40.63
C PRO A 182 9.68 -20.41 40.82
N GLY A 183 8.68 -19.66 40.34
CA GLY A 183 8.60 -18.24 40.67
C GLY A 183 7.72 -17.31 39.81
N ALA A 184 6.99 -17.79 38.81
CA ALA A 184 6.08 -16.93 38.05
C ALA A 184 4.62 -17.22 38.43
N THR A 185 4.05 -16.39 39.30
CA THR A 185 2.59 -16.29 39.46
C THR A 185 1.98 -15.73 38.17
N PRO A 186 0.93 -16.35 37.62
CA PRO A 186 0.26 -15.81 36.43
C PRO A 186 -0.53 -14.54 36.78
N ALA A 187 -0.35 -13.49 35.99
CA ALA A 187 -1.13 -12.25 36.08
C ALA A 187 -2.60 -12.50 35.68
N PRO A 188 -3.58 -11.83 36.31
CA PRO A 188 -5.00 -12.06 36.05
C PRO A 188 -5.42 -11.60 34.64
N ALA A 189 -6.23 -12.44 33.99
CA ALA A 189 -6.86 -12.15 32.72
C ALA A 189 -7.79 -10.93 32.85
N THR A 190 -7.56 -9.90 32.04
CA THR A 190 -8.54 -8.83 31.84
C THR A 190 -9.32 -9.13 30.56
N ASN A 191 -10.62 -9.35 30.72
CA ASN A 191 -11.56 -9.47 29.61
C ASN A 191 -11.81 -8.08 28.99
N ARG A 192 -11.60 -7.97 27.68
CA ARG A 192 -12.35 -7.08 26.78
C ARG A 192 -12.56 -7.78 25.45
#